data_AF-U9UCU5-F1
#
_entry.id   AF-U9UCU5-F1
#
_cell.length_a   1.000
_cell.length_b   1.000
_cell.length_c   1.000
_cell.angle_alpha   90.00
_cell.angle_beta   90.00
_cell.angle_gamma   90.00
#
_symmetry.space_group_name_H-M   'P 1'
#
loop_
_entity.id
_entity.type
_entity.pdbx_description
1 polymer ?
#
loop_
_entity_poly.entity_id
_entity_poly.type
_entity_poly.pdbx_seq_one_letter_code
_entity_poly.pdbx_strand_id
1 'polypeptide(L)'
;MSKDKLTIGAILFPEYDLLDVNGPLRMFGALENVNILMISQHGDKIKSGSKIGNYTEYNFGNCPEFDILFVPGGMGTRKEVNNPVLLEFIKNQIPKVKYVLIVCTGAGLVAKTGLLDGKKATTNKLAWQWVTSQGPNVLWKKKARWVVDGKIYTSAGVSAGMDMALGFISDVYGRKVANDVALKTEYDWHTDPNWDPFGEKI
;
A
#
# COMPACT_ATOMS: atom_id res chain seq x y z
N MET A 1 15.81 -22.00 6.89
CA MET A 1 14.86 -21.69 7.98
C MET A 1 13.62 -21.11 7.32
N SER A 2 12.46 -21.76 7.47
CA SER A 2 11.19 -21.19 6.99
C SER A 2 10.98 -19.87 7.71
N LYS A 3 10.95 -18.75 6.99
CA LYS A 3 10.45 -17.49 7.56
C LYS A 3 8.99 -17.73 7.98
N ASP A 4 8.58 -17.17 9.10
CA ASP A 4 7.18 -17.25 9.56
C ASP A 4 6.24 -16.78 8.46
N LYS A 5 5.07 -17.43 8.36
CA LYS A 5 4.03 -17.08 7.39
C LYS A 5 3.54 -15.65 7.68
N LEU A 6 3.74 -14.72 6.75
CA LEU A 6 3.23 -13.35 6.90
C LEU A 6 1.80 -13.26 6.39
N THR A 7 0.94 -12.60 7.17
CA THR A 7 -0.43 -12.29 6.77
C THR A 7 -0.57 -10.81 6.41
N ILE A 8 -1.10 -10.53 5.22
CA ILE A 8 -1.36 -9.18 4.70
C ILE A 8 -2.84 -8.86 4.83
N GLY A 9 -3.18 -7.83 5.61
CA GLY A 9 -4.51 -7.23 5.62
C GLY A 9 -4.59 -6.08 4.61
N ALA A 10 -5.17 -6.34 3.44
CA ALA A 10 -5.37 -5.35 2.39
C ALA A 10 -6.72 -4.64 2.54
N ILE A 11 -6.68 -3.33 2.76
CA ILE A 11 -7.87 -2.50 2.98
C ILE A 11 -8.47 -2.08 1.65
N LEU A 12 -9.75 -2.35 1.47
CA LEU A 12 -10.53 -1.94 0.30
C LEU A 12 -11.64 -0.99 0.73
N PHE A 13 -11.86 0.01 -0.12
CA PHE A 13 -12.93 0.99 -0.01
C PHE A 13 -13.47 1.30 -1.41
N PRO A 14 -14.72 1.77 -1.54
CA PRO A 14 -15.29 2.09 -2.85
C PRO A 14 -14.38 3.02 -3.66
N GLU A 15 -14.23 2.76 -4.95
CA GLU A 15 -13.39 3.54 -5.87
C GLU A 15 -11.89 3.54 -5.52
N TYR A 16 -11.39 2.49 -4.86
CA TYR A 16 -9.96 2.19 -4.82
C TYR A 16 -9.40 2.00 -6.24
N ASP A 17 -8.10 2.23 -6.42
CA ASP A 17 -7.44 1.95 -7.69
C ASP A 17 -7.15 0.45 -7.82
N LEU A 18 -7.65 -0.16 -8.91
CA LEU A 18 -7.58 -1.61 -9.08
C LEU A 18 -6.14 -2.12 -9.08
N LEU A 19 -5.21 -1.41 -9.72
CA LEU A 19 -3.84 -1.88 -9.89
C LEU A 19 -2.97 -1.55 -8.68
N ASP A 20 -3.32 -0.52 -7.90
CA ASP A 20 -2.72 -0.29 -6.57
C ASP A 20 -2.89 -1.49 -5.64
N VAL A 21 -3.98 -2.27 -5.80
CA VAL A 21 -4.23 -3.49 -5.03
C VAL A 21 -3.70 -4.71 -5.76
N ASN A 22 -4.26 -5.02 -6.93
CA ASN A 22 -4.02 -6.30 -7.59
C ASN A 22 -2.58 -6.47 -8.09
N GLY A 23 -1.87 -5.38 -8.42
CA GLY A 23 -0.47 -5.43 -8.84
C GLY A 23 0.45 -5.91 -7.70
N PRO A 24 0.53 -5.18 -6.57
CA PRO A 24 1.29 -5.62 -5.40
C PRO A 24 0.87 -6.99 -4.86
N LEU A 25 -0.43 -7.26 -4.77
CA LEU A 25 -0.92 -8.57 -4.29
C LEU A 25 -0.49 -9.72 -5.22
N ARG A 26 -0.35 -9.48 -6.53
CA ARG A 26 0.20 -10.49 -7.44
C ARG A 26 1.67 -10.83 -7.10
N MET A 27 2.46 -9.85 -6.68
CA MET A 27 3.86 -10.06 -6.27
C MET A 27 3.93 -10.86 -4.97
N PHE A 28 3.11 -10.50 -3.98
CA PHE A 28 3.05 -11.23 -2.71
C PHE A 28 2.52 -12.65 -2.88
N GLY A 29 1.50 -12.85 -3.72
CA GLY A 29 0.92 -14.16 -4.01
C GLY A 29 1.84 -15.10 -4.80
N ALA A 30 2.99 -14.62 -5.29
CA ALA A 30 4.02 -15.48 -5.87
C ALA A 30 4.92 -16.15 -4.81
N LEU A 31 4.80 -15.74 -3.54
CA LEU A 31 5.49 -16.35 -2.41
C LEU A 31 4.72 -17.56 -1.89
N GLU A 32 5.43 -18.59 -1.44
CA GLU A 32 4.82 -19.83 -0.95
C GLU A 32 4.15 -19.67 0.44
N ASN A 33 4.65 -18.75 1.28
CA ASN A 33 4.26 -18.60 2.68
C ASN A 33 3.70 -17.21 3.00
N VAL A 34 2.76 -16.73 2.19
CA VAL A 34 2.02 -15.48 2.45
C VAL A 34 0.52 -15.73 2.41
N ASN A 35 -0.20 -15.17 3.38
CA ASN A 35 -1.66 -15.12 3.38
C ASN A 35 -2.13 -13.70 3.06
N ILE A 36 -3.19 -13.56 2.26
CA ILE A 36 -3.75 -12.26 1.89
C ILE A 36 -5.21 -12.24 2.35
N LEU A 37 -5.52 -11.30 3.24
CA LEU A 37 -6.86 -11.02 3.72
C LEU A 37 -7.36 -9.75 3.04
N MET A 38 -8.48 -9.85 2.34
CA MET A 38 -9.16 -8.70 1.74
C MET A 38 -10.20 -8.18 2.73
N ILE A 39 -10.02 -6.95 3.21
CA ILE A 39 -10.79 -6.37 4.31
C ILE A 39 -11.43 -5.07 3.85
N SER A 40 -12.71 -4.86 4.14
CA SER A 40 -13.38 -3.56 3.95
C SER A 40 -14.14 -3.13 5.20
N GLN A 41 -14.80 -1.98 5.18
CA GLN A 41 -15.57 -1.53 6.34
C GLN A 41 -16.73 -2.47 6.68
N HIS A 42 -17.38 -3.03 5.67
CA HIS A 42 -18.61 -3.81 5.84
C HIS A 42 -18.53 -5.24 5.30
N GLY A 43 -17.45 -5.61 4.62
CA GLY A 43 -17.35 -6.88 3.88
C GLY A 43 -17.90 -6.75 2.46
N ASP A 44 -18.23 -7.89 1.84
CA ASP A 44 -18.82 -7.99 0.51
C ASP A 44 -17.94 -7.51 -0.65
N LYS A 45 -18.54 -7.36 -1.83
CA LYS A 45 -17.89 -6.94 -3.06
C LYS A 45 -17.67 -5.44 -3.09
N ILE A 46 -16.41 -5.01 -3.22
CA ILE A 46 -16.04 -3.59 -3.32
C ILE A 46 -15.63 -3.27 -4.76
N LYS A 47 -16.33 -2.32 -5.38
CA LYS A 47 -16.03 -1.83 -6.73
C LYS A 47 -14.85 -0.84 -6.69
N SER A 48 -13.86 -1.08 -7.55
CA SER A 48 -12.76 -0.16 -7.85
C SER A 48 -13.24 1.01 -8.73
N GLY A 49 -12.39 2.01 -8.93
CA GLY A 49 -12.64 3.10 -9.89
C GLY A 49 -12.83 2.62 -11.34
N SER A 50 -12.32 1.43 -11.67
CA SER A 50 -12.51 0.78 -12.99
C SER A 50 -13.85 0.05 -13.13
N LYS A 51 -14.78 0.21 -12.18
CA LYS A 51 -16.15 -0.38 -12.17
C LYS A 51 -16.20 -1.92 -12.00
N ILE A 52 -15.07 -2.60 -12.02
CA ILE A 52 -14.90 -3.99 -11.56
C ILE A 52 -14.38 -4.00 -10.11
N GLY A 53 -14.40 -5.15 -9.43
CA GLY A 53 -14.13 -5.17 -7.99
C GLY A 53 -13.70 -6.52 -7.46
N ASN A 54 -13.15 -6.49 -6.24
CA ASN A 54 -12.73 -7.66 -5.50
C ASN A 54 -13.76 -7.94 -4.39
N TYR A 55 -13.83 -9.20 -3.96
CA TYR A 55 -14.57 -9.58 -2.76
C TYR A 55 -13.71 -9.36 -1.53
N THR A 56 -14.34 -8.92 -0.44
CA THR A 56 -13.74 -8.87 0.88
C THR A 56 -14.39 -9.92 1.77
N GLU A 57 -13.55 -10.79 2.33
CA GLU A 57 -13.97 -11.89 3.20
C GLU A 57 -14.25 -11.40 4.62
N TYR A 58 -13.61 -10.29 5.00
CA TYR A 58 -13.65 -9.74 6.34
C TYR A 58 -14.05 -8.26 6.33
N ASN A 59 -14.62 -7.84 7.45
CA ASN A 59 -14.87 -6.45 7.78
C ASN A 59 -14.00 -5.99 8.96
N PHE A 60 -14.04 -4.70 9.28
CA PHE A 60 -13.23 -4.13 10.37
C PHE A 60 -13.52 -4.70 11.76
N GLY A 61 -14.71 -5.28 11.97
CA GLY A 61 -15.11 -5.87 13.25
C GLY A 61 -14.77 -7.36 13.40
N ASN A 62 -14.46 -8.07 12.31
CA ASN A 62 -14.22 -9.52 12.33
C ASN A 62 -12.93 -9.97 11.63
N CYS A 63 -12.10 -9.06 11.13
CA CYS A 63 -10.85 -9.44 10.49
C CYS A 63 -9.89 -10.11 11.50
N PRO A 64 -9.26 -11.24 11.16
CA PRO A 64 -8.19 -11.84 11.95
C PRO A 64 -7.01 -10.88 12.15
N GLU A 65 -6.12 -11.20 13.08
CA GLU A 65 -4.84 -10.51 13.18
C GLU A 65 -4.00 -10.72 11.91
N PHE A 66 -3.22 -9.70 11.55
CA PHE A 66 -2.33 -9.72 10.40
C PHE A 66 -1.03 -8.99 10.71
N ASP A 67 0.04 -9.37 10.02
CA ASP A 67 1.38 -8.82 10.22
C ASP A 67 1.60 -7.54 9.44
N ILE A 68 0.85 -7.34 8.35
CA ILE A 68 1.09 -6.28 7.37
C ILE A 68 -0.22 -5.55 7.08
N LEU A 69 -0.25 -4.24 7.33
CA LEU A 69 -1.34 -3.39 6.85
C LEU A 69 -1.01 -2.89 5.44
N PHE A 70 -1.88 -3.16 4.47
CA PHE A 70 -1.74 -2.67 3.10
C PHE A 70 -2.87 -1.67 2.76
N VAL A 71 -2.50 -0.44 2.38
CA VAL A 71 -3.43 0.66 2.11
C VAL A 71 -3.26 1.18 0.67
N PRO A 72 -4.22 0.91 -0.25
CA PRO A 72 -4.15 1.39 -1.62
C PRO A 72 -4.60 2.85 -1.76
N GLY A 73 -4.43 3.41 -2.95
CA GLY A 73 -5.01 4.67 -3.35
C GLY A 73 -6.32 4.51 -4.13
N GLY A 74 -6.59 5.49 -4.99
CA GLY A 74 -7.80 5.59 -5.80
C GLY A 74 -8.61 6.86 -5.55
N MET A 75 -9.63 7.08 -6.37
CA MET A 75 -10.53 8.24 -6.25
C MET A 75 -11.32 8.22 -4.93
N GLY A 76 -11.65 7.03 -4.44
CA GLY A 76 -12.36 6.84 -3.17
C GLY A 76 -11.71 7.53 -1.97
N THR A 77 -10.37 7.64 -1.97
CA THR A 77 -9.61 8.32 -0.90
C THR A 77 -10.10 9.75 -0.60
N ARG A 78 -10.74 10.44 -1.57
CA ARG A 78 -11.23 11.82 -1.41
C ARG A 78 -12.46 11.88 -0.52
N LYS A 79 -13.28 10.83 -0.56
CA LYS A 79 -14.40 10.64 0.37
C LYS A 79 -13.89 10.04 1.69
N GLU A 80 -13.07 9.01 1.58
CA GLU A 80 -12.61 8.21 2.72
C GLU A 80 -11.70 8.97 3.70
N VAL A 81 -11.03 10.05 3.26
CA VAL A 81 -10.26 10.93 4.18
C VAL A 81 -11.13 11.65 5.21
N ASN A 82 -12.46 11.63 5.04
CA ASN A 82 -13.43 12.14 6.00
C ASN A 82 -14.27 11.02 6.66
N ASN A 83 -13.89 9.75 6.47
CA ASN A 83 -14.57 8.62 7.07
C ASN A 83 -13.92 8.27 8.42
N PRO A 84 -14.55 8.60 9.57
CA PRO A 84 -13.95 8.37 10.88
C PRO A 84 -13.72 6.88 11.17
N VAL A 85 -14.61 6.00 10.68
CA VAL A 85 -14.54 4.55 10.94
C VAL A 85 -13.29 3.95 10.29
N LEU A 86 -13.04 4.28 9.03
CA LEU A 86 -11.84 3.82 8.32
C LEU A 86 -10.56 4.39 8.95
N LEU A 87 -10.53 5.69 9.24
CA LEU A 87 -9.34 6.34 9.78
C LEU A 87 -8.99 5.82 11.17
N GLU A 88 -9.99 5.58 12.02
CA GLU A 88 -9.81 4.98 13.33
C GLU A 88 -9.30 3.54 13.21
N PHE A 89 -9.86 2.75 12.29
CA PHE A 89 -9.36 1.41 12.02
C PHE A 89 -7.88 1.43 11.60
N ILE A 90 -7.50 2.26 10.62
CA ILE A 90 -6.11 2.41 10.18
C ILE A 90 -5.22 2.82 11.37
N LYS A 91 -5.65 3.82 12.14
CA LYS A 91 -4.90 4.34 13.29
C LYS A 91 -4.65 3.27 14.36
N ASN A 92 -5.64 2.42 14.60
CA ASN A 92 -5.57 1.35 15.60
C ASN A 92 -4.73 0.16 15.15
N GLN A 93 -4.62 -0.10 13.83
CA GLN A 93 -3.86 -1.24 13.30
C GLN A 93 -2.37 -0.96 13.14
N ILE A 94 -1.99 0.23 12.68
CA ILE A 94 -0.58 0.58 12.44
C ILE A 94 0.37 0.29 13.61
N PRO A 95 0.05 0.57 14.89
CA PRO A 95 0.97 0.23 15.98
C PRO A 95 1.15 -1.29 16.17
N LYS A 96 0.15 -2.11 15.82
CA LYS A 96 0.13 -3.56 16.06
C LYS A 96 0.85 -4.38 14.98
N VAL A 97 0.81 -3.91 13.74
CA VAL A 97 1.40 -4.63 12.59
C VAL A 97 2.93 -4.49 12.53
N LYS A 98 3.60 -5.50 11.96
CA LYS A 98 5.05 -5.51 11.72
C LYS A 98 5.45 -4.55 10.61
N TYR A 99 4.63 -4.41 9.57
CA TYR A 99 4.88 -3.51 8.45
C TYR A 99 3.61 -2.79 7.97
N VAL A 100 3.78 -1.62 7.37
CA VAL A 100 2.72 -0.86 6.72
C VAL A 100 3.18 -0.56 5.29
N LEU A 101 2.41 -0.99 4.31
CA LEU A 101 2.66 -0.70 2.90
C LEU A 101 1.53 0.15 2.34
N ILE A 102 1.89 1.23 1.68
CA ILE A 102 0.96 2.26 1.26
C ILE A 102 1.24 2.63 -0.19
N VAL A 103 0.22 2.59 -1.03
CA VAL A 103 0.35 2.92 -2.45
C VAL A 103 -0.45 4.18 -2.75
N CYS A 104 0.10 5.06 -3.58
CA CYS A 104 -0.62 6.16 -4.20
C CYS A 104 -1.31 7.06 -3.15
N THR A 105 -2.58 7.41 -3.35
CA THR A 105 -3.34 8.28 -2.44
C THR A 105 -3.68 7.65 -1.10
N GLY A 106 -3.39 6.35 -0.89
CA GLY A 106 -3.48 5.73 0.43
C GLY A 106 -2.60 6.45 1.45
N ALA A 107 -1.51 7.08 1.00
CA ALA A 107 -0.66 7.91 1.84
C ALA A 107 -1.41 9.11 2.44
N GLY A 108 -2.43 9.64 1.76
CA GLY A 108 -3.28 10.71 2.29
C GLY A 108 -4.18 10.23 3.44
N LEU A 109 -4.71 9.00 3.34
CA LEU A 109 -5.51 8.40 4.42
C LEU A 109 -4.65 8.18 5.67
N VAL A 110 -3.47 7.58 5.50
CA VAL A 110 -2.57 7.33 6.63
C VAL A 110 -2.02 8.63 7.21
N ALA A 111 -1.64 9.60 6.37
CA ALA A 111 -1.21 10.93 6.81
C ALA A 111 -2.29 11.62 7.66
N LYS A 112 -3.56 11.54 7.27
CA LYS A 112 -4.69 12.13 8.00
C LYS A 112 -4.81 11.64 9.44
N THR A 113 -4.32 10.43 9.75
CA THR A 113 -4.32 9.88 11.11
C THR A 113 -3.23 10.48 12.02
N GLY A 114 -2.28 11.25 11.45
CA GLY A 114 -1.09 11.77 12.13
C GLY A 114 0.07 10.76 12.24
N LEU A 115 -0.12 9.51 11.80
CA LEU A 115 0.89 8.45 11.96
C LEU A 115 2.09 8.55 11.01
N LEU A 116 2.04 9.45 10.02
CA LEU A 116 3.19 9.78 9.16
C LEU A 116 3.91 11.06 9.61
N ASP A 117 3.48 11.73 10.68
CA ASP A 117 4.10 12.97 11.13
C ASP A 117 5.58 12.74 11.50
N GLY A 118 6.46 13.57 10.94
CA GLY A 118 7.91 13.43 11.08
C GLY A 118 8.55 12.26 10.30
N LYS A 119 7.76 11.48 9.55
CA LYS A 119 8.25 10.34 8.73
C LYS A 119 8.51 10.77 7.30
N LYS A 120 9.51 10.15 6.66
CA LYS A 120 9.71 10.25 5.22
C LYS A 120 8.65 9.42 4.50
N ALA A 121 7.98 10.02 3.52
CA ALA A 121 6.96 9.35 2.73
C ALA A 121 6.91 9.90 1.30
N THR A 122 6.28 9.18 0.39
CA THR A 122 5.92 9.66 -0.96
C THR A 122 4.48 9.31 -1.30
N THR A 123 4.01 9.82 -2.43
CA THR A 123 2.71 9.51 -3.02
C THR A 123 2.79 9.67 -4.54
N ASN A 124 1.71 9.32 -5.24
CA ASN A 124 1.64 9.50 -6.68
C ASN A 124 1.72 10.99 -7.05
N LYS A 125 2.31 11.27 -8.22
CA LYS A 125 2.67 12.64 -8.62
C LYS A 125 1.46 13.48 -8.99
N LEU A 126 0.43 12.87 -9.58
CA LEU A 126 -0.82 13.53 -9.96
C LEU A 126 -1.58 14.09 -8.75
N ALA A 127 -1.63 13.35 -7.65
CA ALA A 127 -2.33 13.77 -6.44
C ALA A 127 -1.40 14.41 -5.40
N TRP A 128 -0.17 14.80 -5.76
CA TRP A 128 0.84 15.29 -4.83
C TRP A 128 0.32 16.39 -3.91
N GLN A 129 -0.26 17.45 -4.49
CA GLN A 129 -0.77 18.59 -3.72
C GLN A 129 -1.92 18.18 -2.78
N TRP A 130 -2.84 17.33 -3.25
CA TRP A 130 -3.97 16.88 -2.43
C TRP A 130 -3.52 15.98 -1.27
N VAL A 131 -2.59 15.06 -1.50
CA VAL A 131 -2.09 14.16 -0.44
C VAL A 131 -1.27 14.93 0.58
N THR A 132 -0.36 15.80 0.13
CA THR A 132 0.52 16.55 1.04
C THR A 132 -0.25 17.53 1.92
N SER A 133 -1.42 18.03 1.47
CA SER A 133 -2.29 18.85 2.33
C SER A 133 -2.99 18.07 3.45
N GLN A 134 -3.04 16.74 3.39
CA GLN A 134 -3.59 15.91 4.47
C GLN A 134 -2.57 15.62 5.58
N GLY A 135 -1.28 15.87 5.32
CA GLY A 135 -0.18 15.60 6.26
C GLY A 135 0.93 16.65 6.12
N PRO A 136 0.72 17.87 6.66
CA PRO A 136 1.70 18.96 6.53
C PRO A 136 3.00 18.68 7.30
N ASN A 137 2.97 17.81 8.31
CA ASN A 137 4.12 17.46 9.15
C ASN A 137 4.92 16.26 8.60
N VAL A 138 4.51 15.69 7.47
CA VAL A 138 5.18 14.55 6.84
C VAL A 138 6.36 15.04 6.02
N LEU A 139 7.50 14.34 6.08
CA LEU A 139 8.72 14.70 5.35
C LEU A 139 8.69 14.17 3.90
N TRP A 140 7.76 14.71 3.12
CA TRP A 140 7.43 14.25 1.77
C TRP A 140 8.63 14.27 0.78
N LYS A 141 8.79 13.19 0.00
CA LYS A 141 9.85 13.02 -1.01
C LYS A 141 9.29 13.02 -2.43
N LYS A 142 9.15 14.21 -3.04
CA LYS A 142 8.47 14.40 -4.35
C LYS A 142 8.98 13.49 -5.46
N LYS A 143 10.30 13.34 -5.58
CA LYS A 143 10.91 12.57 -6.68
C LYS A 143 11.00 11.06 -6.44
N ALA A 144 10.74 10.58 -5.22
CA ALA A 144 10.90 9.16 -4.90
C ALA A 144 9.79 8.31 -5.51
N ARG A 145 10.17 7.18 -6.10
CA ARG A 145 9.27 6.12 -6.59
C ARG A 145 8.64 5.39 -5.40
N TRP A 146 9.45 5.04 -4.40
CA TRP A 146 8.97 4.65 -3.09
C TRP A 146 9.94 5.11 -1.99
N VAL A 147 9.47 5.13 -0.76
CA VAL A 147 10.22 5.53 0.43
C VAL A 147 10.01 4.51 1.53
N VAL A 148 11.09 4.18 2.24
CA VAL A 148 11.07 3.34 3.44
C VAL A 148 11.51 4.19 4.63
N ASP A 149 10.70 4.22 5.68
CA ASP A 149 11.02 4.85 6.97
C ASP A 149 10.61 3.90 8.12
N GLY A 150 11.59 3.18 8.66
CA GLY A 150 11.35 2.11 9.63
C GLY A 150 10.47 1.01 9.02
N LYS A 151 9.29 0.80 9.62
CA LYS A 151 8.34 -0.22 9.17
C LYS A 151 7.35 0.23 8.08
N ILE A 152 7.43 1.49 7.66
CA ILE A 152 6.48 2.12 6.74
C ILE A 152 7.10 2.22 5.35
N TYR A 153 6.40 1.64 4.37
CA TYR A 153 6.71 1.72 2.95
C TYR A 153 5.60 2.54 2.28
N THR A 154 5.99 3.58 1.56
CA THR A 154 5.06 4.38 0.75
C THR A 154 5.55 4.42 -0.69
N SER A 155 4.66 4.21 -1.66
CA SER A 155 5.00 4.29 -3.08
C SER A 155 4.18 5.35 -3.81
N ALA A 156 4.66 5.69 -5.01
CA ALA A 156 3.99 6.60 -5.93
C ALA A 156 2.77 5.93 -6.60
N GLY A 157 2.68 5.96 -7.93
CA GLY A 157 1.58 5.35 -8.67
C GLY A 157 1.65 3.83 -8.76
N VAL A 158 0.74 3.24 -9.55
CA VAL A 158 0.53 1.79 -9.71
C VAL A 158 1.82 0.99 -9.96
N SER A 159 2.65 1.40 -10.94
CA SER A 159 3.91 0.70 -11.24
C SER A 159 4.91 0.81 -10.10
N ALA A 160 4.97 1.97 -9.44
CA ALA A 160 5.82 2.16 -8.27
C ALA A 160 5.36 1.29 -7.08
N GLY A 161 4.06 1.03 -6.95
CA GLY A 161 3.52 0.10 -5.96
C GLY A 161 3.96 -1.34 -6.19
N MET A 162 3.97 -1.79 -7.46
CA MET A 162 4.48 -3.12 -7.82
C MET A 162 5.99 -3.25 -7.56
N ASP A 163 6.78 -2.24 -7.95
CA ASP A 163 8.22 -2.23 -7.67
C ASP A 163 8.53 -2.15 -6.18
N MET A 164 7.75 -1.37 -5.41
CA MET A 164 7.86 -1.31 -3.94
C MET A 164 7.52 -2.67 -3.33
N ALA A 165 6.52 -3.41 -3.85
CA ALA A 165 6.21 -4.74 -3.35
C ALA A 165 7.40 -5.69 -3.53
N LEU A 166 8.08 -5.66 -4.68
CA LEU A 166 9.31 -6.42 -4.91
C LEU A 166 10.49 -5.91 -4.06
N GLY A 167 10.60 -4.60 -3.85
CA GLY A 167 11.55 -4.01 -2.90
C GLY A 167 11.35 -4.53 -1.48
N PHE A 168 10.10 -4.54 -1.00
CA PHE A 168 9.74 -5.11 0.29
C PHE A 168 10.07 -6.61 0.37
N ILE A 169 9.78 -7.38 -0.68
CA ILE A 169 10.15 -8.80 -0.74
C ILE A 169 11.67 -8.95 -0.68
N SER A 170 12.43 -8.07 -1.34
CA SER A 170 13.89 -8.07 -1.28
C SER A 170 14.40 -7.80 0.13
N ASP A 171 13.82 -6.83 0.84
CA ASP A 171 14.22 -6.45 2.19
C ASP A 171 13.87 -7.54 3.22
N VAL A 172 12.68 -8.15 3.09
CA VAL A 172 12.17 -9.13 4.06
C VAL A 172 12.58 -10.55 3.76
N TYR A 173 12.56 -10.97 2.49
CA TYR A 173 12.84 -12.34 2.05
C TYR A 173 14.23 -12.52 1.44
N GLY A 174 14.84 -11.45 0.94
CA GLY A 174 16.15 -11.43 0.30
C GLY A 174 16.04 -11.19 -1.20
N ARG A 175 17.04 -10.50 -1.78
CA ARG A 175 17.05 -10.08 -3.19
C ARG A 175 16.83 -11.21 -4.19
N LYS A 176 17.37 -12.41 -3.92
CA LYS A 176 17.16 -13.58 -4.77
C LYS A 176 15.68 -13.93 -4.89
N VAL A 177 14.95 -13.93 -3.76
CA VAL A 177 13.51 -14.26 -3.76
C VAL A 177 12.72 -13.20 -4.55
N ALA A 178 13.05 -11.92 -4.41
CA ALA A 178 12.41 -10.87 -5.20
C ALA A 178 12.66 -11.03 -6.70
N ASN A 179 13.90 -11.33 -7.12
CA ASN A 179 14.22 -11.60 -8.52
C ASN A 179 13.48 -12.85 -9.05
N ASP A 180 13.40 -13.93 -8.24
CA ASP A 180 12.66 -15.13 -8.61
C ASP A 180 11.16 -14.83 -8.78
N VAL A 181 10.58 -13.98 -7.92
CA VAL A 181 9.19 -13.51 -8.07
C VAL A 181 9.02 -12.71 -9.34
N ALA A 182 9.88 -11.70 -9.59
CA ALA A 182 9.82 -10.88 -10.80
C ALA A 182 9.87 -11.76 -12.07
N LEU A 183 10.79 -12.74 -12.10
CA LEU A 183 10.91 -13.72 -13.19
C LEU A 183 9.64 -14.56 -13.34
N LYS A 184 9.12 -15.15 -12.26
CA LYS A 184 7.87 -15.96 -12.28
C LYS A 184 6.66 -15.16 -12.75
N THR A 185 6.67 -13.85 -12.56
CA THR A 185 5.60 -12.95 -13.01
C THR A 185 5.87 -12.29 -14.35
N GLU A 186 7.02 -12.55 -14.97
CA GLU A 186 7.50 -11.87 -16.18
C GLU A 186 7.41 -10.33 -16.07
N TYR A 187 7.70 -9.82 -14.87
CA TYR A 187 7.60 -8.40 -14.55
C TYR A 187 8.99 -7.77 -14.56
N ASP A 188 9.17 -6.76 -15.40
CA ASP A 188 10.41 -6.00 -15.47
C ASP A 188 10.53 -5.07 -14.25
N TRP A 189 11.34 -5.50 -13.27
CA TRP A 189 11.43 -4.83 -11.98
C TRP A 189 12.40 -3.65 -12.00
N HIS A 190 11.86 -2.44 -11.84
CA HIS A 190 12.66 -1.24 -11.64
C HIS A 190 13.09 -1.08 -10.18
N THR A 191 14.39 -1.24 -9.93
CA THR A 191 14.93 -1.44 -8.57
C THR A 191 15.42 -0.17 -7.86
N ASP A 192 15.41 0.99 -8.53
CA ASP A 192 15.83 2.26 -7.91
C ASP A 192 14.64 2.99 -7.24
N PRO A 193 14.62 3.10 -5.89
CA PRO A 193 13.57 3.84 -5.16
C PRO A 193 13.52 5.32 -5.48
N ASN A 194 14.62 5.90 -5.97
CA ASN A 194 14.73 7.34 -6.21
C ASN A 194 14.37 7.73 -7.64
N TRP A 195 14.17 6.76 -8.53
CA TRP A 195 13.87 7.01 -9.93
C TRP A 195 12.35 6.95 -10.20
N ASP A 196 11.71 8.10 -10.22
CA ASP A 196 10.32 8.25 -10.69
C ASP A 196 10.28 9.15 -11.93
N PRO A 197 10.10 8.59 -13.15
CA PRO A 197 10.10 9.36 -14.39
C PRO A 197 8.89 10.30 -14.52
N PHE A 198 7.92 10.24 -13.60
CA PHE A 198 6.77 11.14 -13.55
C PHE A 198 6.99 12.31 -12.57
N GLY A 199 8.00 12.23 -11.70
CA GLY A 199 8.29 13.27 -10.69
C GLY A 199 8.75 14.61 -11.26
N GLU A 200 9.17 14.64 -12.52
CA GLU A 200 9.59 15.85 -13.26
C GLU A 200 8.54 16.34 -14.26
N LYS A 201 7.51 15.53 -14.53
CA LYS A 201 6.48 15.81 -15.54
C LYS A 201 5.27 16.56 -14.98
N ILE A 202 5.17 16.70 -13.66
CA ILE A 202 4.03 17.26 -12.89
C ILE A 202 4.55 18.12 -11.73
#